data_AF-I4ANM6-F1
#
_entry.id   AF-I4ANM6-F1
#
_cell.length_a   1.000
_cell.length_b   1.000
_cell.length_c   1.000
_cell.angle_alpha   90.00
_cell.angle_beta   90.00
_cell.angle_gamma   90.00
#
_symmetry.space_group_name_H-M   'P 1'
#
loop_
_entity.id
_entity.type
_entity.pdbx_description
1 polymer ?
#
loop_
_entity_poly.entity_id
_entity_poly.type
_entity_poly.pdbx_seq_one_letter_code
_entity_poly.pdbx_strand_id
1 'polypeptide(L)'
;MLILLDKGFIKNSIPILHISIFTYKMSFLKKAILLSSLFCISFLLTSCGGIKPAGGKSGKNLYETFYVGEEGMQYFIKPLIFENRDSELLLDITFRHKDTVQDSATLNFSIKGKDLIKQIDSLTLSNNINNLIFSVHSANVEYMFAERIKNEYVTRFSTKMPLVEMQKLFKNSEWKANIKAEEFSTKEYVSTSSTQKKIQKLNQNIFFIF
;
A
#
# COMPACT_ATOMS: atom_id res chain seq x y z
N MET A 1 -4.37 91.19 19.20
CA MET A 1 -3.12 91.97 19.21
C MET A 1 -2.19 91.33 20.22
N LEU A 2 -0.93 91.12 19.83
CA LEU A 2 0.15 90.41 20.53
C LEU A 2 0.34 90.82 22.01
N ILE A 3 1.01 89.93 22.77
CA ILE A 3 2.23 90.12 23.60
C ILE A 3 2.24 89.01 24.67
N LEU A 4 3.03 87.93 24.49
CA LEU A 4 4.41 87.73 25.00
C LEU A 4 4.45 87.68 26.55
N LEU A 5 4.51 86.49 27.17
CA LEU A 5 5.72 85.71 27.55
C LEU A 5 6.68 86.41 28.52
N ASP A 6 6.87 85.80 29.70
CA ASP A 6 8.14 85.47 30.40
C ASP A 6 7.90 85.44 31.93
N LYS A 7 8.54 84.64 32.79
CA LYS A 7 9.45 83.48 32.72
C LYS A 7 9.71 83.09 34.19
N GLY A 8 10.06 81.83 34.42
CA GLY A 8 10.57 81.34 35.71
C GLY A 8 10.56 79.81 35.69
N PHE A 9 11.53 79.11 35.08
CA PHE A 9 12.90 78.83 35.59
C PHE A 9 12.88 78.26 37.03
N ILE A 10 13.47 77.11 37.40
CA ILE A 10 14.24 76.08 36.70
C ILE A 10 14.57 74.95 37.71
N LYS A 11 14.84 73.76 37.18
CA LYS A 11 15.76 72.69 37.67
C LYS A 11 15.37 71.67 38.76
N ASN A 12 15.59 70.43 38.31
CA ASN A 12 16.36 69.33 38.92
C ASN A 12 15.60 68.18 39.60
N SER A 13 15.34 67.15 38.81
CA SER A 13 15.32 65.73 39.24
C SER A 13 15.63 64.84 38.02
N ILE A 14 16.88 64.41 37.81
CA ILE A 14 17.52 63.17 38.30
C ILE A 14 17.45 62.01 37.25
N PRO A 15 18.57 61.31 36.96
CA PRO A 15 18.79 60.53 35.73
C PRO A 15 18.40 59.04 35.87
N ILE A 16 17.25 58.75 36.47
CA ILE A 16 16.81 57.37 36.76
C ILE A 16 15.94 56.80 35.62
N LEU A 17 15.27 57.67 34.84
CA LEU A 17 14.37 57.24 33.77
C LEU A 17 15.11 56.60 32.58
N HIS A 18 16.36 57.01 32.31
CA HIS A 18 17.08 56.56 31.11
C HIS A 18 17.61 55.12 31.20
N ILE A 19 18.03 54.67 32.39
CA ILE A 19 18.57 53.32 32.59
C ILE A 19 17.44 52.28 32.60
N SER A 20 16.29 52.61 33.20
CA SER A 20 15.11 51.72 33.25
C SER A 20 14.47 51.52 31.88
N ILE A 21 14.44 52.54 31.02
CA ILE A 21 13.96 52.40 29.63
C ILE A 21 14.90 51.51 28.81
N PHE A 22 16.22 51.62 29.02
CA PHE A 22 17.20 50.82 28.28
C PHE A 22 17.14 49.33 28.64
N THR A 23 17.03 48.98 29.92
CA THR A 23 16.89 47.59 30.38
C THR A 23 15.56 46.97 29.97
N TYR A 24 14.47 47.75 29.98
CA TYR A 24 13.16 47.30 29.49
C TYR A 24 13.18 46.99 27.99
N LYS A 25 13.81 47.86 27.18
CA LYS A 25 13.93 47.67 25.73
C LYS A 25 14.80 46.45 25.37
N MET A 26 15.86 46.19 26.15
CA MET A 26 16.72 45.01 25.99
C MET A 26 16.01 43.71 26.40
N SER A 27 15.17 43.74 27.44
CA SER A 27 14.32 42.61 27.85
C SER A 27 13.25 42.28 26.81
N PHE A 28 12.62 43.31 26.23
CA PHE A 28 11.65 43.15 25.15
C PHE A 28 12.29 42.57 23.88
N LEU A 29 13.48 43.05 23.49
CA LEU A 29 14.21 42.56 22.33
C LEU A 29 14.63 41.08 22.50
N LYS A 30 15.08 40.67 23.70
CA LYS A 30 15.40 39.27 23.99
C LYS A 30 14.17 38.36 23.89
N LYS A 31 13.01 38.81 24.39
CA LYS A 31 11.75 38.06 24.27
C LYS A 31 11.28 37.96 22.81
N ALA A 32 11.44 39.02 22.02
CA ALA A 32 11.10 39.03 20.60
C ALA A 32 11.99 38.08 19.78
N ILE A 33 13.31 38.06 20.05
CA ILE A 33 14.25 37.12 19.42
C ILE A 33 13.92 35.68 19.83
N LEU A 34 13.60 35.43 21.11
CA LEU A 34 13.22 34.10 21.59
C LEU A 34 11.93 33.61 20.91
N LEU A 35 10.88 34.45 20.83
CA LEU A 35 9.63 34.10 20.15
C LEU A 35 9.84 33.86 18.65
N SER A 36 10.65 34.69 17.99
CA SER A 36 10.98 34.50 16.57
C SER A 36 11.74 33.20 16.34
N SER A 37 12.69 32.85 17.22
CA SER A 37 13.42 31.58 17.11
C SER A 37 12.51 30.37 17.33
N LEU A 38 11.57 30.45 18.28
CA LEU A 38 10.60 29.39 18.54
C LEU A 38 9.63 29.20 17.36
N PHE A 39 9.22 30.30 16.74
CA PHE A 39 8.39 30.28 15.53
C PHE A 39 9.13 29.66 14.35
N CYS A 40 10.39 30.01 14.11
CA CYS A 40 11.19 29.41 13.04
C CYS A 40 11.44 27.90 13.23
N ILE A 41 11.65 27.44 14.47
CA ILE A 41 11.82 26.01 14.78
C ILE A 41 10.54 25.23 14.49
N SER A 42 9.36 25.82 14.70
CA SER A 42 8.08 25.17 14.40
C SER A 42 7.85 24.92 12.91
N PHE A 43 8.43 25.73 12.00
CA PHE A 43 8.37 25.50 10.55
C PHE A 43 9.30 24.39 10.06
N LEU A 44 10.38 24.09 10.78
CA LEU A 44 11.30 23.01 10.41
C LEU A 44 10.74 21.63 10.75
N LEU A 45 9.88 21.53 11.77
CA LEU A 45 9.29 20.26 12.21
C LEU A 45 8.11 19.80 11.35
N THR A 46 7.50 20.66 10.54
CA THR A 46 6.38 20.28 9.65
C THR A 46 6.83 19.79 8.27
N SER A 47 8.10 19.99 7.91
CA SER A 47 8.63 19.66 6.57
C SER A 47 9.07 18.19 6.40
N CYS A 48 9.34 17.46 7.49
CA CYS A 48 9.81 16.06 7.42
C CYS A 48 8.70 14.99 7.45
N GLY A 49 7.42 15.35 7.54
CA GLY A 49 6.32 14.39 7.71
C GLY A 49 5.60 13.94 6.42
N GLY A 50 6.06 14.33 5.23
CA GLY A 50 5.21 14.38 4.04
C GLY A 50 5.66 13.61 2.79
N ILE A 51 6.82 12.95 2.78
CA ILE A 51 7.25 12.18 1.61
C ILE A 51 6.47 10.86 1.58
N LYS A 52 5.23 10.92 1.08
CA LYS A 52 4.58 9.74 0.52
C LYS A 52 5.40 9.34 -0.72
N PRO A 53 5.78 8.07 -0.88
CA PRO A 53 6.42 7.64 -2.12
C PRO A 53 5.53 8.07 -3.28
N ALA A 54 6.16 8.66 -4.30
CA ALA A 54 5.53 9.12 -5.53
C ALA A 54 5.07 7.91 -6.39
N GLY A 55 4.24 7.04 -5.81
CA GLY A 55 3.45 6.07 -6.55
C GLY A 55 2.20 6.77 -7.03
N GLY A 56 2.00 6.80 -8.36
CA GLY A 56 0.82 7.35 -9.02
C GLY A 56 -0.49 6.93 -8.34
N LYS A 57 -1.50 7.79 -8.38
CA LYS A 57 -2.82 7.57 -7.75
C LYS A 57 -3.61 6.39 -8.35
N SER A 58 -3.14 5.77 -9.43
CA SER A 58 -3.81 4.63 -10.06
C SER A 58 -3.32 3.32 -9.44
N GLY A 59 -4.22 2.48 -8.92
CA GLY A 59 -3.90 1.08 -8.58
C GLY A 59 -3.55 0.73 -7.13
N LYS A 60 -3.29 1.68 -6.22
CA LYS A 60 -2.82 1.41 -4.82
C LYS A 60 -3.68 0.41 -4.01
N ASN A 61 -4.95 0.25 -4.37
CA ASN A 61 -5.87 -0.68 -3.72
C ASN A 61 -5.84 -2.10 -4.30
N LEU A 62 -5.21 -2.30 -5.46
CA LEU A 62 -5.19 -3.57 -6.20
C LEU A 62 -3.81 -4.19 -6.27
N TYR A 63 -2.77 -3.38 -6.36
CA TYR A 63 -1.40 -3.85 -6.42
C TYR A 63 -0.43 -2.83 -5.84
N GLU A 64 0.78 -3.31 -5.55
CA GLU A 64 1.94 -2.52 -5.14
C GLU A 64 3.09 -2.81 -6.11
N THR A 65 3.93 -1.80 -6.35
CA THR A 65 5.09 -1.92 -7.22
C THR A 65 6.36 -1.60 -6.45
N PHE A 66 7.39 -2.39 -6.70
CA PHE A 66 8.70 -2.25 -6.07
C PHE A 66 9.76 -2.28 -7.17
N TYR A 67 10.69 -1.34 -7.14
CA TYR A 67 11.85 -1.37 -8.03
C TYR A 67 12.93 -2.27 -7.43
N VAL A 68 13.39 -3.27 -8.19
CA VAL A 68 14.36 -4.29 -7.77
C VAL A 68 15.67 -4.14 -8.54
N GLY A 69 16.12 -2.90 -8.75
CA GLY A 69 17.37 -2.60 -9.42
C GLY A 69 17.42 -3.17 -10.84
N GLU A 70 18.40 -4.03 -11.09
CA GLU A 70 18.61 -4.66 -12.40
C GLU A 70 17.53 -5.69 -12.76
N GLU A 71 16.73 -6.17 -11.81
CA GLU A 71 15.63 -7.12 -12.08
C GLU A 71 14.32 -6.43 -12.51
N GLY A 72 14.33 -5.09 -12.63
CA GLY A 72 13.20 -4.31 -13.09
C GLY A 72 12.14 -4.07 -12.01
N MET A 73 10.86 -4.12 -12.40
CA MET A 73 9.74 -3.83 -11.53
C MET A 73 9.10 -5.13 -11.02
N GLN A 74 8.97 -5.24 -9.70
CA GLN A 74 8.17 -6.28 -9.05
C GLN A 74 6.76 -5.76 -8.78
N TYR A 75 5.77 -6.54 -9.18
CA TYR A 75 4.36 -6.29 -8.94
C TYR A 75 3.86 -7.27 -7.88
N PHE A 76 3.21 -6.74 -6.85
CA PHE A 76 2.48 -7.51 -5.85
C PHE A 76 0.98 -7.21 -5.99
N ILE A 77 0.22 -8.14 -6.57
CA ILE A 77 -1.23 -8.07 -6.68
C ILE A 77 -1.83 -8.52 -5.36
N LYS A 78 -2.66 -7.67 -4.77
CA LYS A 78 -3.35 -7.92 -3.50
C LYS A 78 -4.34 -9.08 -3.62
N PRO A 79 -4.68 -9.75 -2.50
CA PRO A 79 -5.54 -10.92 -2.53
C PRO A 79 -6.85 -10.74 -3.31
N LEU A 80 -7.07 -11.66 -4.24
CA LEU A 80 -8.30 -11.90 -4.97
C LEU A 80 -9.10 -12.96 -4.21
N ILE A 81 -10.40 -12.71 -4.01
CA ILE A 81 -11.27 -13.57 -3.19
C ILE A 81 -12.08 -14.47 -4.11
N PHE A 82 -12.02 -15.76 -3.83
CA PHE A 82 -12.83 -16.80 -4.47
C PHE A 82 -13.62 -17.54 -3.39
N GLU A 83 -14.83 -17.96 -3.73
CA GLU A 83 -15.75 -18.56 -2.77
C GLU A 83 -16.16 -19.97 -3.21
N ASN A 84 -16.25 -20.87 -2.25
CA ASN A 84 -17.01 -22.12 -2.29
C ASN A 84 -18.13 -22.02 -1.24
N ARG A 85 -19.05 -22.98 -1.19
CA ARG A 85 -20.19 -22.99 -0.25
C ARG A 85 -19.78 -22.84 1.23
N ASP A 86 -18.62 -23.38 1.61
CA ASP A 86 -18.20 -23.52 3.01
C ASP A 86 -16.79 -22.98 3.30
N SER A 87 -16.13 -22.39 2.31
CA SER A 87 -14.74 -21.97 2.41
C SER A 87 -14.41 -20.84 1.44
N GLU A 88 -13.42 -20.04 1.80
CA GLU A 88 -12.88 -18.95 0.97
C GLU A 88 -11.47 -19.27 0.53
N LEU A 89 -11.10 -18.87 -0.68
CA LEU A 89 -9.74 -18.88 -1.19
C LEU A 89 -9.29 -17.45 -1.46
N LEU A 90 -8.18 -17.07 -0.85
CA LEU A 90 -7.52 -15.78 -1.04
C LEU A 90 -6.25 -15.99 -1.86
N LEU A 91 -6.19 -15.44 -3.07
CA LEU A 91 -5.05 -15.59 -3.99
C LEU A 91 -4.33 -14.26 -4.20
N ASP A 92 -3.07 -14.16 -3.81
CA ASP A 92 -2.18 -13.06 -4.16
C ASP A 92 -1.11 -13.51 -5.15
N ILE A 93 -0.63 -12.57 -5.97
CA ILE A 93 0.25 -12.86 -7.10
C ILE A 93 1.43 -11.89 -7.05
N THR A 94 2.65 -12.42 -7.10
CA THR A 94 3.87 -11.65 -7.23
C THR A 94 4.58 -12.03 -8.52
N PHE A 95 5.01 -11.05 -9.30
CA PHE A 95 5.85 -11.32 -10.48
C PHE A 95 6.78 -10.14 -10.75
N ARG A 96 7.82 -10.39 -11.54
CA ARG A 96 8.79 -9.37 -11.97
C ARG A 96 8.68 -9.14 -13.46
N HIS A 97 8.96 -7.91 -13.88
CA HIS A 97 8.98 -7.52 -15.28
C HIS A 97 10.19 -6.62 -15.57
N LYS A 98 10.99 -7.03 -16.56
CA LYS A 98 12.12 -6.29 -17.11
C LYS A 98 12.26 -6.56 -18.60
N ASP A 99 11.88 -5.61 -19.45
CA ASP A 99 12.04 -5.55 -20.92
C ASP A 99 11.50 -6.73 -21.76
N THR A 100 11.48 -7.95 -21.22
CA THR A 100 10.97 -9.19 -21.79
C THR A 100 10.26 -10.01 -20.70
N VAL A 101 9.14 -10.63 -21.05
CA VAL A 101 8.35 -11.49 -20.15
C VAL A 101 8.93 -12.89 -20.18
N GLN A 102 9.90 -13.21 -19.32
CA GLN A 102 10.54 -14.55 -19.31
C GLN A 102 10.40 -15.32 -17.99
N ASP A 103 9.91 -14.72 -16.91
CA ASP A 103 9.86 -15.39 -15.60
C ASP A 103 8.48 -16.01 -15.29
N SER A 104 8.38 -16.55 -14.10
CA SER A 104 7.20 -17.07 -13.43
C SER A 104 6.51 -16.00 -12.58
N ALA A 105 5.21 -16.19 -12.37
CA ALA A 105 4.48 -15.56 -11.29
C ALA A 105 4.47 -16.50 -10.08
N THR A 106 4.80 -15.98 -8.90
CA THR A 106 4.57 -16.67 -7.63
C THR A 106 3.15 -16.38 -7.17
N LEU A 107 2.38 -17.44 -6.98
CA LEU A 107 1.02 -17.40 -6.48
C LEU A 107 1.04 -17.92 -5.05
N ASN A 108 0.68 -17.07 -4.10
CA ASN A 108 0.37 -17.55 -2.77
C ASN A 108 -1.13 -17.56 -2.59
N PHE A 109 -1.63 -18.60 -1.94
CA PHE A 109 -3.04 -18.67 -1.66
C PHE A 109 -3.33 -19.22 -0.28
N SER A 110 -4.41 -18.73 0.31
CA SER A 110 -4.88 -19.18 1.61
C SER A 110 -6.30 -19.74 1.49
N ILE A 111 -6.51 -20.94 1.99
CA ILE A 111 -7.84 -21.55 2.14
C ILE A 111 -8.30 -21.30 3.57
N LYS A 112 -9.47 -20.67 3.71
CA LYS A 112 -10.16 -20.45 4.98
C LYS A 112 -11.35 -21.38 5.07
N GLY A 113 -11.41 -22.18 6.12
CA GLY A 113 -12.52 -23.12 6.33
C GLY A 113 -12.42 -23.87 7.64
N LYS A 114 -13.33 -24.82 7.86
CA LYS A 114 -13.37 -25.62 9.10
C LYS A 114 -12.34 -26.75 9.12
N ASP A 115 -11.90 -27.18 7.95
CA ASP A 115 -10.97 -28.31 7.79
C ASP A 115 -9.52 -27.81 7.80
N LEU A 116 -8.67 -28.52 8.52
CA LEU A 116 -7.22 -28.32 8.45
C LEU A 116 -6.71 -29.10 7.24
N ILE A 117 -6.16 -28.39 6.26
CA ILE A 117 -5.57 -28.97 5.05
C ILE A 117 -4.06 -28.84 5.21
N LYS A 118 -3.29 -29.89 4.97
CA LYS A 118 -1.81 -29.80 5.05
C LYS A 118 -1.12 -30.08 3.73
N GLN A 119 -1.83 -30.68 2.79
CA GLN A 119 -1.30 -31.06 1.50
C GLN A 119 -2.28 -30.66 0.39
N ILE A 120 -1.73 -30.17 -0.71
CA ILE A 120 -2.46 -29.89 -1.94
C ILE A 120 -1.65 -30.51 -3.07
N ASP A 121 -2.30 -31.33 -3.88
CA ASP A 121 -1.67 -31.98 -5.02
C ASP A 121 -1.49 -30.98 -6.17
N SER A 122 -2.46 -30.09 -6.37
CA SER A 122 -2.40 -29.11 -7.45
C SER A 122 -3.37 -27.94 -7.30
N LEU A 123 -3.02 -26.85 -7.98
CA LEU A 123 -3.87 -25.70 -8.25
C LEU A 123 -4.05 -25.55 -9.76
N THR A 124 -5.29 -25.44 -10.21
CA THR A 124 -5.65 -25.05 -11.58
C THR A 124 -6.47 -23.78 -11.54
N LEU A 125 -6.03 -22.74 -12.23
CA LEU A 125 -6.83 -21.55 -12.50
C LEU A 125 -7.40 -21.63 -13.91
N SER A 126 -8.67 -21.30 -14.09
CA SER A 126 -9.30 -21.33 -15.42
C SER A 126 -10.33 -20.24 -15.62
N ASN A 127 -10.60 -19.91 -16.88
CA ASN A 127 -11.71 -19.08 -17.31
C ASN A 127 -12.10 -19.43 -18.75
N ASN A 128 -13.11 -18.74 -19.29
CA ASN A 128 -13.51 -18.89 -20.69
C ASN A 128 -12.92 -17.76 -21.54
N ILE A 129 -12.17 -18.11 -22.58
CA ILE A 129 -11.66 -17.16 -23.58
C ILE A 129 -12.19 -17.61 -24.94
N ASN A 130 -12.97 -16.75 -25.61
CA ASN A 130 -13.58 -17.05 -26.91
C ASN A 130 -14.38 -18.37 -26.91
N ASN A 131 -15.17 -18.61 -25.85
CA ASN A 131 -15.94 -19.84 -25.63
C ASN A 131 -15.10 -21.13 -25.48
N LEU A 132 -13.80 -21.02 -25.25
CA LEU A 132 -12.92 -22.14 -24.92
C LEU A 132 -12.42 -22.01 -23.48
N ILE A 133 -12.32 -23.13 -22.78
CA ILE A 133 -11.72 -23.17 -21.43
C ILE A 133 -10.22 -22.98 -21.59
N PHE A 134 -9.70 -21.90 -21.02
CA PHE A 134 -8.27 -21.70 -20.84
C PHE A 134 -7.93 -21.98 -19.37
N SER A 135 -6.86 -22.75 -19.14
CA SER A 135 -6.44 -23.12 -17.80
C SER A 135 -4.94 -23.09 -17.63
N VAL A 136 -4.48 -22.65 -16.46
CA VAL A 136 -3.09 -22.67 -16.02
C VAL A 136 -3.01 -23.60 -14.81
N HIS A 137 -2.08 -24.54 -14.84
CA HIS A 137 -1.99 -25.62 -13.85
C HIS A 137 -0.61 -25.64 -13.19
N SER A 138 -0.59 -25.93 -11.89
CA SER A 138 0.63 -26.31 -11.17
C SER A 138 0.37 -27.47 -10.22
N ALA A 139 1.21 -28.49 -10.31
CA ALA A 139 1.29 -29.61 -9.37
C ALA A 139 2.35 -29.41 -8.27
N ASN A 140 3.15 -28.33 -8.34
CA ASN A 140 4.20 -28.05 -7.38
C ASN A 140 3.70 -27.02 -6.36
N VAL A 141 2.84 -27.48 -5.45
CA VAL A 141 2.27 -26.63 -4.39
C VAL A 141 3.02 -26.89 -3.07
N GLU A 142 3.62 -25.83 -2.53
CA GLU A 142 4.35 -25.84 -1.27
C GLU A 142 3.45 -25.37 -0.13
N TYR A 143 3.37 -26.15 0.95
CA TYR A 143 2.75 -25.73 2.20
C TYR A 143 3.62 -24.68 2.91
N MET A 144 3.03 -23.56 3.31
CA MET A 144 3.73 -22.52 4.07
C MET A 144 3.43 -22.62 5.56
N PHE A 145 2.14 -22.49 5.94
CA PHE A 145 1.70 -22.54 7.33
C PHE A 145 0.19 -22.79 7.44
N ALA A 146 -0.24 -23.13 8.64
CA ALA A 146 -1.65 -23.16 9.03
C ALA A 146 -1.80 -22.52 10.41
N GLU A 147 -2.80 -21.68 10.56
CA GLU A 147 -3.17 -21.08 11.84
C GLU A 147 -4.67 -21.22 12.08
N ARG A 148 -5.07 -21.22 13.35
CA ARG A 148 -6.47 -21.24 13.74
C ARG A 148 -6.91 -19.83 14.11
N ILE A 149 -7.91 -19.31 13.39
CA ILE A 149 -8.53 -18.02 13.68
C ILE A 149 -9.98 -18.28 14.09
N LYS A 150 -10.29 -18.06 15.37
CA LYS A 150 -11.59 -18.40 15.97
C LYS A 150 -11.92 -19.89 15.76
N ASN A 151 -12.93 -20.18 14.93
CA ASN A 151 -13.43 -21.53 14.66
C ASN A 151 -13.03 -22.06 13.29
N GLU A 152 -12.13 -21.37 12.59
CA GLU A 152 -11.67 -21.72 11.25
C GLU A 152 -10.16 -21.86 11.22
N TYR A 153 -9.67 -22.66 10.28
CA TYR A 153 -8.27 -22.71 9.89
C TYR A 153 -8.03 -21.78 8.70
N VAL A 154 -6.91 -21.09 8.74
CA VAL A 154 -6.33 -20.40 7.58
C VAL A 154 -5.05 -21.14 7.22
N THR A 155 -5.09 -21.84 6.10
CA THR A 155 -3.95 -22.62 5.61
C THR A 155 -3.40 -21.95 4.37
N ARG A 156 -2.09 -21.69 4.33
CA ARG A 156 -1.43 -20.97 3.25
C ARG A 156 -0.44 -21.86 2.51
N PHE A 157 -0.43 -21.66 1.19
CA PHE A 157 0.39 -22.38 0.23
C PHE A 157 1.03 -21.41 -0.77
N SER A 158 2.07 -21.88 -1.45
CA SER A 158 2.74 -21.17 -2.54
C SER A 158 2.93 -22.08 -3.74
N THR A 159 2.90 -21.50 -4.94
CA THR A 159 3.25 -22.19 -6.19
C THR A 159 3.76 -21.18 -7.20
N LYS A 160 4.42 -21.66 -8.26
CA LYS A 160 4.78 -20.84 -9.42
C LYS A 160 3.96 -21.23 -10.65
N MET A 161 3.66 -20.26 -11.50
CA MET A 161 3.02 -20.46 -12.80
C MET A 161 3.70 -19.59 -13.86
N PRO A 162 3.72 -19.98 -15.15
CA PRO A 162 4.30 -19.16 -16.21
C PRO A 162 3.59 -17.80 -16.31
N LEU A 163 4.34 -16.69 -16.25
CA LEU A 163 3.75 -15.35 -16.28
C LEU A 163 2.98 -15.08 -17.58
N VAL A 164 3.47 -15.58 -18.71
CA VAL A 164 2.81 -15.47 -20.02
C VAL A 164 1.42 -16.12 -20.02
N GLU A 165 1.25 -17.24 -19.32
CA GLU A 165 -0.06 -17.89 -19.21
C GLU A 165 -0.98 -17.15 -18.24
N MET A 166 -0.43 -16.66 -17.12
CA MET A 166 -1.17 -15.81 -16.19
C MET A 166 -1.70 -14.55 -16.90
N GLN A 167 -0.88 -13.89 -17.73
CA GLN A 167 -1.29 -12.74 -18.54
C GLN A 167 -2.50 -13.05 -19.43
N LYS A 168 -2.51 -14.22 -20.09
CA LYS A 168 -3.65 -14.66 -20.90
C LYS A 168 -4.90 -14.85 -20.04
N LEU A 169 -4.75 -15.40 -18.84
CA LEU A 169 -5.84 -15.59 -17.90
C LEU A 169 -6.50 -14.25 -17.49
N PHE A 170 -5.76 -13.14 -17.40
CA PHE A 170 -6.33 -11.82 -17.09
C PHE A 170 -7.28 -11.24 -18.16
N LYS A 171 -7.35 -11.84 -19.36
CA LYS A 171 -8.23 -11.38 -20.45
C LYS A 171 -9.73 -11.59 -20.16
N ASN A 172 -10.09 -12.55 -19.31
CA ASN A 172 -11.46 -12.73 -18.83
C ASN A 172 -11.45 -12.76 -17.30
N SER A 173 -12.40 -12.08 -16.66
CA SER A 173 -12.48 -11.97 -15.21
C SER A 173 -13.19 -13.12 -14.49
N GLU A 174 -13.94 -13.95 -15.20
CA GLU A 174 -14.70 -15.08 -14.65
C GLU A 174 -13.79 -16.27 -14.32
N TRP A 175 -12.92 -16.06 -13.34
CA TRP A 175 -11.95 -17.06 -12.91
C TRP A 175 -12.60 -18.10 -12.01
N LYS A 176 -12.11 -19.33 -12.16
CA LYS A 176 -12.32 -20.48 -11.29
C LYS A 176 -10.97 -20.98 -10.80
N ALA A 177 -10.88 -21.34 -9.53
CA ALA A 177 -9.72 -22.00 -8.95
C ALA A 177 -10.12 -23.40 -8.50
N ASN A 178 -9.49 -24.42 -9.06
CA ASN A 178 -9.70 -25.82 -8.68
C ASN A 178 -8.50 -26.28 -7.88
N ILE A 179 -8.75 -26.68 -6.63
CA ILE A 179 -7.75 -27.25 -5.73
C ILE A 179 -7.97 -28.74 -5.66
N LYS A 180 -6.92 -29.52 -5.91
CA LYS A 180 -6.91 -30.97 -5.69
C LYS A 180 -6.12 -31.28 -4.42
N ALA A 181 -6.70 -32.05 -3.53
CA ALA A 181 -6.06 -32.53 -2.30
C ALA A 181 -6.60 -33.92 -1.96
N GLU A 182 -5.80 -34.72 -1.25
CA GLU A 182 -6.21 -36.05 -0.82
C GLU A 182 -7.46 -36.01 0.07
N GLU A 183 -7.55 -34.99 0.95
CA GLU A 183 -8.60 -34.87 1.95
C GLU A 183 -10.00 -34.61 1.37
N PHE A 184 -10.11 -34.01 0.18
CA PHE A 184 -11.40 -33.63 -0.41
C PHE A 184 -11.52 -33.84 -1.92
N SER A 185 -10.59 -34.58 -2.53
CA SER A 185 -10.49 -34.84 -3.97
C SER A 185 -10.35 -33.58 -4.83
N THR A 186 -11.39 -32.77 -5.01
CA THR A 186 -11.34 -31.49 -5.73
C THR A 186 -12.37 -30.50 -5.17
N LYS A 187 -11.95 -29.27 -4.90
CA LYS A 187 -12.83 -28.13 -4.57
C LYS A 187 -12.68 -27.03 -5.63
N GLU A 188 -13.81 -26.60 -6.18
CA GLU A 188 -13.90 -25.45 -7.10
C GLU A 188 -14.24 -24.19 -6.29
N TYR A 189 -13.47 -23.12 -6.47
CA TYR A 189 -13.72 -21.79 -5.93
C TYR A 189 -13.99 -20.83 -7.08
N VAL A 190 -15.05 -20.04 -6.99
CA VAL A 190 -15.47 -19.12 -8.06
C VAL A 190 -15.16 -17.69 -7.65
N SER A 191 -14.64 -16.90 -8.59
CA SER A 191 -14.41 -15.47 -8.37
C SER A 191 -15.70 -14.72 -8.09
N THR A 192 -15.72 -13.91 -7.02
CA THR A 192 -16.87 -13.06 -6.70
C THR A 192 -17.01 -11.91 -7.72
N SER A 193 -18.18 -11.30 -7.81
CA SER A 193 -18.39 -10.13 -8.69
C SER A 193 -17.44 -8.96 -8.39
N SER A 194 -17.06 -8.79 -7.11
CA SER A 194 -16.04 -7.81 -6.69
C SER A 194 -14.66 -8.19 -7.21
N THR A 195 -14.27 -9.47 -7.06
CA THR A 195 -13.01 -9.99 -7.59
C THR A 195 -12.93 -9.88 -9.11
N GLN A 196 -14.03 -10.17 -9.82
CA GLN A 196 -14.09 -10.01 -11.28
C GLN A 196 -13.78 -8.57 -11.71
N LYS A 197 -14.39 -7.57 -11.05
CA LYS A 197 -14.09 -6.15 -11.29
C LYS A 197 -12.62 -5.80 -11.00
N LYS A 198 -12.02 -6.41 -9.96
CA LYS A 198 -10.58 -6.23 -9.68
C LYS A 198 -9.72 -6.82 -10.80
N ILE A 199 -10.04 -8.02 -11.28
CA ILE A 199 -9.32 -8.68 -12.37
C ILE A 199 -9.37 -7.83 -13.66
N GLN A 200 -10.55 -7.30 -14.02
CA GLN A 200 -10.69 -6.40 -15.17
C GLN A 200 -9.79 -5.15 -15.04
N LYS A 201 -9.78 -4.52 -13.86
CA LYS A 201 -8.92 -3.37 -13.59
C LYS A 201 -7.43 -3.74 -13.62
N LEU A 202 -7.05 -4.90 -13.08
CA LEU A 202 -5.67 -5.38 -13.13
C LEU A 202 -5.22 -5.61 -14.57
N ASN A 203 -6.07 -6.21 -15.40
CA ASN A 203 -5.80 -6.38 -16.82
C ASN A 203 -5.53 -5.02 -17.50
N GLN A 204 -6.41 -4.04 -17.30
CA GLN A 204 -6.28 -2.70 -17.90
C GLN A 204 -5.04 -1.91 -17.43
N ASN A 205 -4.65 -2.06 -16.15
CA ASN A 205 -3.59 -1.22 -15.56
C ASN A 205 -2.20 -1.87 -15.55
N ILE A 206 -2.13 -3.20 -15.65
CA ILE A 206 -0.87 -3.95 -15.57
C ILE A 206 -0.66 -4.68 -16.90
N PHE A 207 -1.55 -5.62 -17.23
CA PHE A 207 -1.28 -6.60 -18.28
C PHE A 207 -1.63 -6.16 -19.70
N PHE A 208 -2.36 -5.05 -19.88
CA PHE A 208 -2.61 -4.46 -21.20
C PHE A 208 -1.41 -3.67 -21.73
N ILE A 209 -0.51 -3.24 -20.85
CA ILE A 209 0.63 -2.37 -21.18
C ILE A 209 1.86 -3.21 -21.61
N PHE A 210 1.85 -4.51 -21.33
CA PHE A 210 2.89 -5.48 -21.64
C PHE A 210 2.41 -6.48 -22.68
#